data_AF-A0A936I863-F1
#
_entry.id   AF-A0A936I863-F1
#
_cell.length_a   1.000
_cell.length_b   1.000
_cell.length_c   1.000
_cell.angle_alpha   90.00
_cell.angle_beta   90.00
_cell.angle_gamma   90.00
#
_symmetry.space_group_name_H-M   'P 1'
#
loop_
_entity.id
_entity.type
_entity.pdbx_description
1 polymer ?
#
loop_
_entity_poly.entity_id
_entity_poly.type
_entity_poly.pdbx_seq_one_letter_code
_entity_poly.pdbx_strand_id
1 'polypeptide(L)'
;MQALLQDYKERLQAVAELIQSSDELAAYLEEETVELYKVLQEVYEPMVAEIYQEVAEQHPLQLPELEKVLLNPFFEGLFQPRILGYSVLRGEISHQFKYVRPQETFKQFLLAIANSTNFDVIRQRIGQTVQLGFALSSDIWIANLLDQIENKKVKAYFQSMIHDRFRDAEERKNLLSRYKKQFTHFNFLHADFPETVNELHLESTALKHFLQSRIEFKSSHDSYIEEIHKLIGQKSFYKEPEFIDLIALIANFIELNPTETQHLANALNACRYENPQFNNLYFKFLKNSYRSGILFGPM
;
A
#
# COMPACT_ATOMS: atom_id res chain seq x y z
N MET A 1 -13.40 -0.35 2.87
CA MET A 1 -12.95 -0.47 1.46
C MET A 1 -14.05 -0.05 0.49
N GLN A 2 -13.68 0.74 -0.51
CA GLN A 2 -14.60 1.18 -1.56
C GLN A 2 -14.63 0.16 -2.72
N ALA A 3 -15.79 -0.01 -3.34
CA ALA A 3 -15.90 -0.84 -4.54
C ALA A 3 -15.17 -0.17 -5.72
N LEU A 4 -14.51 -0.96 -6.56
CA LEU A 4 -13.90 -0.47 -7.78
C LEU A 4 -14.98 0.04 -8.75
N LEU A 5 -14.83 1.27 -9.24
CA LEU A 5 -15.73 1.86 -10.23
C LEU A 5 -15.83 1.00 -11.48
N GLN A 6 -17.00 1.05 -12.12
CA GLN A 6 -17.31 0.22 -13.28
C GLN A 6 -16.40 0.56 -14.48
N ASP A 7 -16.07 1.84 -14.68
CA ASP A 7 -15.13 2.29 -15.72
C ASP A 7 -13.76 1.59 -15.60
N TYR A 8 -13.18 1.56 -14.40
CA TYR A 8 -11.89 0.90 -14.16
C TYR A 8 -11.96 -0.61 -14.41
N LYS A 9 -13.08 -1.26 -14.05
CA LYS A 9 -13.29 -2.68 -14.35
C LYS A 9 -13.35 -2.93 -15.86
N GLU A 10 -14.10 -2.11 -16.58
CA GLU A 10 -14.25 -2.22 -18.04
C GLU A 10 -12.92 -1.99 -18.76
N ARG A 11 -12.14 -1.01 -18.33
CA ARG A 11 -10.79 -0.75 -18.88
C ARG A 11 -9.82 -1.90 -18.60
N LEU A 12 -9.82 -2.44 -17.38
CA LEU A 12 -9.01 -3.62 -17.07
C LEU A 12 -9.46 -4.84 -17.88
N GLN A 13 -10.76 -5.05 -18.03
CA GLN A 13 -11.30 -6.13 -18.86
C GLN A 13 -10.88 -5.97 -20.33
N ALA A 14 -10.92 -4.76 -20.87
CA ALA A 14 -10.45 -4.49 -22.23
C ALA A 14 -8.94 -4.78 -22.40
N VAL A 15 -8.12 -4.44 -21.40
CA VAL A 15 -6.69 -4.80 -21.41
C VAL A 15 -6.51 -6.32 -21.34
N ALA A 16 -7.28 -7.01 -20.50
CA ALA A 16 -7.24 -8.47 -20.42
C ALA A 16 -7.62 -9.12 -21.77
N GLU A 17 -8.70 -8.68 -22.41
CA GLU A 17 -9.12 -9.16 -23.72
C GLU A 17 -8.06 -8.90 -24.79
N LEU A 18 -7.45 -7.72 -24.77
CA LEU A 18 -6.36 -7.38 -25.67
C LEU A 18 -5.19 -8.35 -25.51
N ILE A 19 -4.73 -8.60 -24.27
CA ILE A 19 -3.66 -9.56 -23.98
C ILE A 19 -4.03 -10.97 -24.46
N GLN A 20 -5.24 -11.45 -24.16
CA GLN A 20 -5.66 -12.81 -24.50
C GLN A 20 -5.82 -13.04 -26.01
N SER A 21 -6.10 -11.97 -26.76
CA SER A 21 -6.24 -12.00 -28.23
C SER A 21 -4.96 -11.70 -29.00
N SER A 22 -3.84 -11.45 -28.31
CA SER A 22 -2.64 -10.91 -28.95
C SER A 22 -1.73 -11.96 -29.57
N ASP A 23 -1.11 -11.58 -30.70
CA ASP A 23 -0.11 -12.40 -31.38
C ASP A 23 1.13 -12.61 -30.49
N GLU A 24 1.47 -11.62 -29.65
CA GLU A 24 2.57 -11.70 -28.68
C GLU A 24 2.33 -12.80 -27.64
N LEU A 25 1.11 -12.92 -27.13
CA LEU A 25 0.78 -13.97 -26.17
C LEU A 25 0.76 -15.33 -26.86
N ALA A 26 0.18 -15.42 -28.06
CA ALA A 26 0.17 -16.65 -28.85
C ALA A 26 1.61 -17.16 -29.10
N ALA A 27 2.49 -16.27 -29.55
CA ALA A 27 3.90 -16.59 -29.76
C ALA A 27 4.59 -17.03 -28.46
N TYR A 28 4.35 -16.34 -27.34
CA TYR A 28 4.90 -16.73 -26.04
C TYR A 28 4.42 -18.12 -25.60
N LEU A 29 3.14 -18.45 -25.80
CA LEU A 29 2.58 -19.75 -25.44
C LEU A 29 3.13 -20.90 -26.31
N GLU A 30 3.59 -20.61 -27.53
CA GLU A 30 4.21 -21.60 -28.42
C GLU A 30 5.69 -21.84 -28.10
N GLU A 31 6.46 -20.78 -27.83
CA GLU A 31 7.92 -20.88 -27.71
C GLU A 31 8.45 -20.75 -26.25
N GLU A 32 7.66 -20.18 -25.34
CA GLU A 32 7.96 -19.97 -23.91
C GLU A 32 9.31 -19.30 -23.61
N THR A 33 9.76 -18.39 -24.46
CA THR A 33 11.05 -17.70 -24.29
C THR A 33 10.98 -16.45 -23.40
N VAL A 34 12.10 -16.11 -22.76
CA VAL A 34 12.19 -14.94 -21.88
C VAL A 34 12.05 -13.64 -22.68
N GLU A 35 12.53 -13.63 -23.92
CA GLU A 35 12.45 -12.52 -24.85
C GLU A 35 11.00 -12.20 -25.20
N LEU A 36 10.19 -13.21 -25.53
CA LEU A 36 8.76 -13.02 -25.81
C LEU A 36 7.98 -12.56 -24.58
N TYR A 37 8.30 -13.11 -23.40
CA TYR A 37 7.69 -12.62 -22.16
C TYR A 37 8.03 -11.15 -21.87
N LYS A 38 9.24 -10.72 -22.22
CA LYS A 38 9.65 -9.33 -22.07
C LYS A 38 8.87 -8.40 -23.02
N VAL A 39 8.56 -8.85 -24.23
CA VAL A 39 7.66 -8.10 -25.15
C VAL A 39 6.28 -7.92 -24.53
N LEU A 40 5.68 -8.99 -23.96
CA LEU A 40 4.40 -8.88 -23.24
C LEU A 40 4.46 -7.83 -22.13
N GLN A 41 5.55 -7.79 -21.36
CA GLN A 41 5.72 -6.79 -20.31
C GLN A 41 5.79 -5.37 -20.86
N GLU A 42 6.62 -5.14 -21.87
CA GLU A 42 6.87 -3.81 -22.43
C GLU A 42 5.61 -3.23 -23.10
N VAL A 43 4.75 -4.08 -23.65
CA VAL A 43 3.51 -3.67 -24.30
C VAL A 43 2.38 -3.46 -23.27
N TYR A 44 2.15 -4.41 -22.36
CA TYR A 44 0.92 -4.43 -21.55
C TYR A 44 1.08 -3.92 -20.12
N GLU A 45 2.25 -4.02 -19.48
CA GLU A 45 2.43 -3.46 -18.13
C GLU A 45 2.18 -1.94 -18.09
N PRO A 46 2.55 -1.12 -19.10
CA PRO A 46 2.24 0.31 -19.11
C PRO A 46 0.73 0.60 -19.08
N MET A 47 -0.07 -0.19 -19.77
CA MET A 47 -1.53 -0.01 -19.82
C MET A 47 -2.17 -0.27 -18.44
N VAL A 48 -1.73 -1.33 -17.77
CA VAL A 48 -2.16 -1.63 -16.39
C VAL A 48 -1.65 -0.56 -15.43
N ALA A 49 -0.40 -0.10 -15.62
CA ALA A 49 0.21 0.93 -14.79
C ALA A 49 -0.55 2.26 -14.86
N GLU A 50 -1.01 2.67 -16.04
CA GLU A 50 -1.79 3.89 -16.24
C GLU A 50 -3.10 3.84 -15.44
N ILE A 51 -3.87 2.74 -15.58
CA ILE A 51 -5.11 2.54 -14.82
C ILE A 51 -4.81 2.54 -13.32
N TYR A 52 -3.78 1.81 -12.90
CA TYR A 52 -3.39 1.73 -11.50
C TYR A 52 -3.04 3.11 -10.92
N GLN A 53 -2.22 3.91 -11.62
CA GLN A 53 -1.85 5.24 -11.16
C GLN A 53 -3.04 6.18 -11.11
N GLU A 54 -3.94 6.11 -12.09
CA GLU A 54 -5.17 6.90 -12.05
C GLU A 54 -6.04 6.55 -10.84
N VAL A 55 -6.22 5.26 -10.52
CA VAL A 55 -6.93 4.85 -9.30
C VAL A 55 -6.18 5.33 -8.05
N ALA A 56 -4.85 5.20 -8.01
CA ALA A 56 -4.07 5.68 -6.88
C ALA A 56 -4.23 7.20 -6.67
N GLU A 57 -4.27 7.98 -7.75
CA GLU A 57 -4.39 9.43 -7.71
C GLU A 57 -5.82 9.90 -7.41
N GLN A 58 -6.83 9.29 -8.02
CA GLN A 58 -8.20 9.79 -7.97
C GLN A 58 -9.07 9.05 -6.96
N HIS A 59 -8.88 7.73 -6.82
CA HIS A 59 -9.74 6.85 -6.02
C HIS A 59 -8.93 5.85 -5.17
N PRO A 60 -7.99 6.31 -4.32
CA PRO A 60 -7.00 5.43 -3.69
C PRO A 60 -7.60 4.34 -2.81
N LEU A 61 -8.79 4.55 -2.25
CA LEU A 61 -9.48 3.57 -1.40
C LEU A 61 -10.03 2.36 -2.19
N GLN A 62 -9.97 2.41 -3.53
CA GLN A 62 -10.35 1.32 -4.43
C GLN A 62 -9.16 0.45 -4.86
N LEU A 63 -7.91 0.84 -4.53
CA LEU A 63 -6.71 0.07 -4.85
C LEU A 63 -6.77 -1.40 -4.40
N PRO A 64 -7.28 -1.75 -3.19
CA PRO A 64 -7.40 -3.15 -2.79
C PRO A 64 -8.28 -3.98 -3.72
N GLU A 65 -9.38 -3.41 -4.23
CA GLU A 65 -10.28 -4.11 -5.16
C GLU A 65 -9.67 -4.20 -6.56
N LEU A 66 -8.97 -3.17 -7.02
CA LEU A 66 -8.21 -3.21 -8.27
C LEU A 66 -7.13 -4.30 -8.23
N GLU A 67 -6.38 -4.41 -7.14
CA GLU A 67 -5.34 -5.43 -6.97
C GLU A 67 -5.90 -6.85 -6.99
N LYS A 68 -7.11 -7.06 -6.44
CA LYS A 68 -7.81 -8.35 -6.54
C LYS A 68 -8.17 -8.70 -7.98
N VAL A 69 -8.56 -7.72 -8.80
CA VAL A 69 -8.81 -7.94 -10.24
C VAL A 69 -7.51 -8.37 -10.94
N LEU A 70 -6.37 -7.80 -10.57
CA LEU A 70 -5.05 -8.14 -11.13
C LEU A 70 -4.49 -9.49 -10.66
N LEU A 71 -5.17 -10.18 -9.74
CA LEU A 71 -4.90 -11.59 -9.44
C LEU A 71 -5.57 -12.55 -10.44
N ASN A 72 -6.42 -12.04 -11.34
CA ASN A 72 -7.01 -12.84 -12.41
C ASN A 72 -5.90 -13.43 -13.30
N PRO A 73 -5.99 -14.73 -13.68
CA PRO A 73 -5.04 -15.37 -14.59
C PRO A 73 -4.77 -14.62 -15.90
N PHE A 74 -5.67 -13.77 -16.38
CA PHE A 74 -5.41 -12.95 -17.58
C PHE A 74 -4.26 -11.95 -17.43
N PHE A 75 -3.89 -11.61 -16.19
CA PHE A 75 -2.75 -10.76 -15.87
C PHE A 75 -1.59 -11.56 -15.26
N GLU A 76 -1.59 -12.89 -15.40
CA GLU A 76 -0.63 -13.76 -14.72
C GLU A 76 0.83 -13.33 -14.97
N GLY A 77 1.53 -12.99 -13.88
CA GLY A 77 2.91 -12.52 -13.92
C GLY A 77 3.14 -11.14 -14.53
N LEU A 78 2.11 -10.51 -15.12
CA LEU A 78 2.13 -9.15 -15.65
C LEU A 78 1.72 -8.18 -14.52
N PHE A 79 2.59 -7.21 -14.22
CA PHE A 79 2.38 -6.20 -13.17
C PHE A 79 2.33 -6.72 -11.71
N GLN A 80 2.03 -7.99 -11.47
CA GLN A 80 2.07 -8.65 -10.15
C GLN A 80 3.40 -8.43 -9.39
N PRO A 81 4.60 -8.47 -10.03
CA PRO A 81 5.85 -8.16 -9.34
C PRO A 81 5.89 -6.76 -8.71
N ARG A 82 5.20 -5.80 -9.33
CA ARG A 82 5.14 -4.41 -8.87
C ARG A 82 4.21 -4.27 -7.66
N ILE A 83 3.03 -4.88 -7.73
CA ILE A 83 2.08 -4.91 -6.61
C ILE A 83 2.68 -5.64 -5.41
N LEU A 84 3.42 -6.72 -5.64
CA LEU A 84 4.17 -7.38 -4.58
C LEU A 84 5.11 -6.40 -3.86
N GLY A 85 5.81 -5.54 -4.60
CA GLY A 85 6.65 -4.48 -4.04
C GLY A 85 5.86 -3.46 -3.21
N TYR A 86 4.71 -3.01 -3.71
CA TYR A 86 3.81 -2.12 -2.98
C TYR A 86 3.33 -2.75 -1.67
N SER A 87 2.90 -4.02 -1.71
CA SER A 87 2.39 -4.73 -0.53
C SER A 87 3.42 -4.83 0.60
N VAL A 88 4.70 -5.04 0.26
CA VAL A 88 5.80 -5.09 1.24
C VAL A 88 6.03 -3.73 1.89
N LEU A 89 5.89 -2.64 1.12
CA LEU A 89 6.12 -1.28 1.60
C LEU A 89 4.95 -0.66 2.37
N ARG A 90 3.73 -1.20 2.24
CA ARG A 90 2.54 -0.74 2.97
C ARG A 90 2.48 -1.22 4.42
N GLY A 91 3.15 -2.33 4.73
CA GLY A 91 3.06 -2.93 6.07
C GLY A 91 3.62 -2.02 7.17
N GLU A 92 2.94 -1.98 8.31
CA GLU A 92 3.40 -1.24 9.49
C GLU A 92 4.62 -1.91 10.10
N ILE A 93 5.66 -1.11 10.37
CA ILE A 93 6.97 -1.58 10.83
C ILE A 93 7.22 -1.14 12.28
N SER A 94 7.57 -2.10 13.13
CA SER A 94 7.95 -1.86 14.52
C SER A 94 9.34 -1.24 14.65
N HIS A 95 9.72 -0.83 15.87
CA HIS A 95 11.06 -0.34 16.17
C HIS A 95 12.18 -1.36 15.88
N GLN A 96 11.87 -2.65 15.87
CA GLN A 96 12.82 -3.72 15.51
C GLN A 96 12.88 -4.00 14.01
N PHE A 97 12.24 -3.16 13.17
CA PHE A 97 12.15 -3.36 11.73
C PHE A 97 11.53 -4.73 11.37
N LYS A 98 10.40 -5.05 12.03
CA LYS A 98 9.55 -6.20 11.72
C LYS A 98 8.12 -5.72 11.51
N TYR A 99 7.33 -6.44 10.72
CA TYR A 99 5.91 -6.15 10.60
C TYR A 99 5.24 -6.29 11.96
N VAL A 100 4.42 -5.30 12.31
CA VAL A 100 3.58 -5.34 13.52
C VAL A 100 2.50 -6.42 13.37
N ARG A 101 1.96 -6.57 12.15
CA ARG A 101 0.90 -7.50 11.80
C ARG A 101 1.22 -8.33 10.55
N PRO A 102 0.67 -9.55 10.42
CA PRO A 102 0.72 -10.32 9.18
C PRO A 102 0.26 -9.51 7.97
N GLN A 103 0.96 -9.68 6.83
CA GLN A 103 0.67 -8.97 5.59
C GLN A 103 -0.10 -9.87 4.63
N GLU A 104 -1.44 -9.83 4.65
CA GLU A 104 -2.25 -10.76 3.86
C GLU A 104 -2.14 -10.51 2.35
N THR A 105 -2.15 -9.25 1.90
CA THR A 105 -1.94 -8.92 0.47
C THR A 105 -0.60 -9.45 -0.03
N PHE A 106 0.47 -9.29 0.76
CA PHE A 106 1.78 -9.82 0.41
C PHE A 106 1.74 -11.36 0.25
N LYS A 107 1.08 -12.07 1.18
CA LYS A 107 0.87 -13.52 1.07
C LYS A 107 0.07 -13.90 -0.17
N GLN A 108 -1.03 -13.21 -0.46
CA GLN A 108 -1.89 -13.51 -1.61
C GLN A 108 -1.12 -13.43 -2.92
N PHE A 109 -0.37 -12.34 -3.13
CA PHE A 109 0.47 -12.19 -4.33
C PHE A 109 1.61 -13.20 -4.38
N LEU A 110 2.24 -13.53 -3.24
CA LEU A 110 3.26 -14.58 -3.22
C LEU A 110 2.70 -15.95 -3.61
N LEU A 111 1.52 -16.31 -3.12
CA LEU A 111 0.88 -17.59 -3.46
C LEU A 111 0.42 -17.61 -4.93
N ALA A 112 -0.12 -16.51 -5.44
CA ALA A 112 -0.48 -16.41 -6.86
C ALA A 112 0.76 -16.60 -7.76
N ILE A 113 1.87 -15.93 -7.43
CA ILE A 113 3.13 -16.09 -8.16
C ILE A 113 3.71 -17.51 -7.98
N ALA A 114 3.62 -18.10 -6.78
CA ALA A 114 4.12 -19.44 -6.51
C ALA A 114 3.41 -20.53 -7.34
N ASN A 115 2.14 -20.29 -7.66
CA ASN A 115 1.31 -21.19 -8.48
C ASN A 115 1.32 -20.81 -9.97
N SER A 116 2.07 -19.78 -10.36
CA SER A 116 2.14 -19.34 -11.74
C SER A 116 2.95 -20.31 -12.61
N THR A 117 2.49 -20.55 -13.83
CA THR A 117 3.27 -21.28 -14.85
C THR A 117 4.53 -20.51 -15.25
N ASN A 118 4.48 -19.18 -15.18
CA ASN A 118 5.56 -18.27 -15.55
C ASN A 118 6.55 -18.00 -14.41
N PHE A 119 6.53 -18.80 -13.34
CA PHE A 119 7.34 -18.58 -12.14
C PHE A 119 8.83 -18.40 -12.43
N ASP A 120 9.42 -19.18 -13.34
CA ASP A 120 10.85 -19.14 -13.65
C ASP A 120 11.30 -17.80 -14.27
N VAL A 121 10.37 -17.08 -14.91
CA VAL A 121 10.60 -15.72 -15.42
C VAL A 121 10.33 -14.68 -14.32
N ILE A 122 9.21 -14.83 -13.60
CA ILE A 122 8.80 -13.90 -12.53
C ILE A 122 9.85 -13.85 -11.39
N ARG A 123 10.42 -15.00 -11.02
CA ARG A 123 11.40 -15.11 -9.91
C ARG A 123 12.66 -14.26 -10.12
N GLN A 124 12.96 -13.89 -11.37
CA GLN A 124 14.10 -13.03 -11.71
C GLN A 124 13.88 -11.58 -11.29
N ARG A 125 12.62 -11.15 -11.10
CA ARG A 125 12.22 -9.77 -10.77
C ARG A 125 11.85 -9.56 -9.31
N ILE A 126 11.36 -10.61 -8.62
CA ILE A 126 10.81 -10.47 -7.26
C ILE A 126 11.82 -10.73 -6.14
N GLY A 127 13.04 -11.17 -6.44
CA GLY A 127 13.98 -11.68 -5.43
C GLY A 127 14.24 -10.68 -4.29
N GLN A 128 14.51 -9.42 -4.61
CA GLN A 128 14.71 -8.38 -3.59
C GLN A 128 13.45 -8.10 -2.78
N THR A 129 12.28 -8.08 -3.44
CA THR A 129 10.98 -7.88 -2.80
C THR A 129 10.68 -8.96 -1.77
N VAL A 130 10.86 -10.23 -2.16
CA VAL A 130 10.66 -11.40 -1.29
C VAL A 130 11.63 -11.35 -0.11
N GLN A 131 12.91 -11.08 -0.38
CA GLN A 131 13.93 -10.95 0.67
C GLN A 131 13.55 -9.91 1.71
N LEU A 132 13.06 -8.74 1.27
CA LEU A 132 12.61 -7.70 2.19
C LEU A 132 11.36 -8.15 2.96
N GLY A 133 10.32 -8.65 2.27
CA GLY A 133 9.11 -9.10 2.93
C GLY A 133 9.37 -10.19 3.98
N PHE A 134 10.25 -11.15 3.70
CA PHE A 134 10.66 -12.18 4.66
C PHE A 134 11.54 -11.63 5.78
N ALA A 135 12.48 -10.74 5.46
CA ALA A 135 13.29 -10.06 6.47
C ALA A 135 12.41 -9.31 7.50
N LEU A 136 11.29 -8.74 7.07
CA LEU A 136 10.35 -8.02 7.92
C LEU A 136 9.30 -8.94 8.58
N SER A 137 9.03 -10.13 8.04
CA SER A 137 8.02 -11.07 8.58
C SER A 137 8.55 -11.87 9.77
N SER A 138 7.64 -12.51 10.52
CA SER A 138 7.99 -13.48 11.57
C SER A 138 8.27 -14.85 10.98
N ASP A 139 9.15 -15.63 11.63
CA ASP A 139 9.52 -16.97 11.14
C ASP A 139 8.31 -17.92 11.08
N ILE A 140 7.37 -17.79 12.02
CA ILE A 140 6.12 -18.57 12.05
C ILE A 140 5.27 -18.25 10.82
N TRP A 141 5.13 -16.98 10.47
CA TRP A 141 4.36 -16.56 9.31
C TRP A 141 4.98 -17.09 8.01
N ILE A 142 6.31 -17.03 7.89
CA ILE A 142 7.05 -17.54 6.73
C ILE A 142 6.87 -19.06 6.62
N ALA A 143 7.04 -19.80 7.72
CA ALA A 143 6.85 -21.26 7.72
C ALA A 143 5.44 -21.65 7.24
N ASN A 144 4.41 -21.02 7.81
CA ASN A 144 3.02 -21.25 7.42
C ASN A 144 2.74 -20.93 5.94
N LEU A 145 3.37 -19.89 5.40
CA LEU A 145 3.28 -19.55 3.97
C LEU A 145 3.94 -20.63 3.12
N LEU A 146 5.17 -21.03 3.44
CA LEU A 146 5.93 -22.01 2.66
C LEU A 146 5.29 -23.41 2.67
N ASP A 147 4.51 -23.74 3.69
CA ASP A 147 3.77 -25.00 3.77
C ASP A 147 2.54 -25.05 2.86
N GLN A 148 2.05 -23.90 2.40
CA GLN A 148 1.00 -23.82 1.37
C GLN A 148 1.55 -23.99 -0.06
N ILE A 149 2.88 -24.01 -0.24
CA ILE A 149 3.52 -24.17 -1.55
C ILE A 149 3.84 -25.64 -1.79
N GLU A 150 3.09 -26.28 -2.69
CA GLU A 150 3.26 -27.70 -3.03
C GLU A 150 4.51 -27.95 -3.89
N ASN A 151 4.80 -27.05 -4.83
CA ASN A 151 5.92 -27.22 -5.75
C ASN A 151 7.26 -27.06 -5.03
N LYS A 152 8.01 -28.16 -4.90
CA LYS A 152 9.30 -28.20 -4.18
C LYS A 152 10.36 -27.24 -4.73
N LYS A 153 10.41 -27.02 -6.06
CA LYS A 153 11.38 -26.09 -6.66
C LYS A 153 11.05 -24.64 -6.30
N VAL A 154 9.77 -24.29 -6.39
CA VAL A 154 9.26 -22.97 -5.99
C VAL A 154 9.49 -22.73 -4.49
N LYS A 155 9.16 -23.72 -3.64
CA LYS A 155 9.41 -23.67 -2.20
C LYS A 155 10.90 -23.47 -1.89
N ALA A 156 11.79 -24.20 -2.55
CA ALA A 156 13.24 -24.06 -2.38
C ALA A 156 13.74 -22.66 -2.78
N TYR A 157 13.19 -22.07 -3.86
CA TYR A 157 13.50 -20.68 -4.20
C TYR A 157 13.13 -19.72 -3.07
N PHE A 158 11.90 -19.79 -2.55
CA PHE A 158 11.49 -18.90 -1.46
C PHE A 158 12.30 -19.12 -0.19
N GLN A 159 12.66 -20.37 0.15
CA GLN A 159 13.58 -20.66 1.25
C GLN A 159 14.94 -19.99 1.05
N SER A 160 15.47 -19.94 -0.17
CA SER A 160 16.74 -19.28 -0.47
C SER A 160 16.68 -17.74 -0.34
N MET A 161 15.49 -17.15 -0.25
CA MET A 161 15.31 -15.71 0.00
C MET A 161 15.36 -15.35 1.49
N ILE A 162 15.42 -16.34 2.39
CA ILE A 162 15.61 -16.13 3.82
C ILE A 162 17.12 -16.03 4.09
N HIS A 163 17.59 -14.82 4.43
CA HIS A 163 19.01 -14.59 4.73
C HIS A 163 19.24 -14.29 6.21
N ASP A 164 20.17 -15.02 6.82
CA ASP A 164 20.50 -14.89 8.25
C ASP A 164 21.01 -13.50 8.63
N ARG A 165 21.65 -12.77 7.71
CA ARG A 165 22.08 -11.38 7.97
C ARG A 165 20.94 -10.46 8.39
N PHE A 166 19.71 -10.75 7.93
CA PHE A 166 18.54 -9.96 8.26
C PHE A 166 17.93 -10.32 9.62
N ARG A 167 18.61 -11.14 10.43
CA ARG A 167 18.35 -11.23 11.88
C ARG A 167 18.81 -9.97 12.60
N ASP A 168 19.77 -9.24 12.04
CA ASP A 168 20.18 -7.93 12.53
C ASP A 168 19.17 -6.82 12.14
N ALA A 169 18.87 -5.91 13.09
CA ALA A 169 17.88 -4.86 12.89
C ALA A 169 18.35 -3.73 11.96
N GLU A 170 19.64 -3.39 12.01
CA GLU A 170 20.20 -2.34 11.15
C GLU A 170 20.33 -2.83 9.70
N GLU A 171 20.66 -4.11 9.48
CA GLU A 171 20.61 -4.71 8.15
C GLU A 171 19.19 -4.67 7.54
N ARG A 172 18.15 -4.98 8.34
CA ARG A 172 16.74 -4.86 7.89
C ARG A 172 16.38 -3.43 7.52
N LYS A 173 16.73 -2.47 8.38
CA LYS A 173 16.52 -1.03 8.14
C LYS A 173 17.22 -0.54 6.88
N ASN A 174 18.47 -0.95 6.65
CA ASN A 174 19.24 -0.60 5.47
C ASN A 174 18.63 -1.19 4.19
N LEU A 175 18.15 -2.44 4.25
CA LEU A 175 17.43 -3.06 3.14
C LEU A 175 16.12 -2.29 2.84
N LEU A 176 15.30 -2.04 3.86
CA LEU A 176 14.03 -1.32 3.74
C LEU A 176 14.24 0.09 3.17
N SER A 177 15.21 0.84 3.70
CA SER A 177 15.52 2.20 3.25
C SER A 177 15.95 2.23 1.78
N ARG A 178 16.83 1.33 1.36
CA ARG A 178 17.25 1.22 -0.06
C ARG A 178 16.13 0.79 -0.97
N TYR A 179 15.30 -0.15 -0.54
CA TYR A 179 14.18 -0.63 -1.34
C TYR A 179 13.12 0.45 -1.49
N LYS A 180 12.73 1.14 -0.40
CA LYS A 180 11.76 2.25 -0.42
C LYS A 180 12.14 3.34 -1.41
N LYS A 181 13.44 3.66 -1.55
CA LYS A 181 13.94 4.63 -2.54
C LYS A 181 13.60 4.29 -3.99
N GLN A 182 13.42 3.00 -4.33
CA GLN A 182 13.02 2.59 -5.67
C GLN A 182 11.56 2.95 -5.98
N PHE A 183 10.77 3.25 -4.94
CA PHE A 183 9.32 3.44 -5.04
C PHE A 183 8.86 4.87 -4.75
N THR A 184 9.77 5.82 -4.56
CA THR A 184 9.45 7.20 -4.13
C THR A 184 8.58 7.98 -5.11
N HIS A 185 8.55 7.58 -6.38
CA HIS A 185 7.78 8.24 -7.42
C HIS A 185 6.45 7.56 -7.74
N PHE A 186 6.10 6.47 -7.04
CA PHE A 186 4.85 5.77 -7.27
C PHE A 186 3.85 6.10 -6.16
N ASN A 187 2.62 6.41 -6.57
CA ASN A 187 1.50 6.48 -5.67
C ASN A 187 0.88 5.09 -5.56
N PHE A 188 0.87 4.52 -4.36
CA PHE A 188 0.34 3.18 -4.12
C PHE A 188 -0.22 3.00 -2.71
N LEU A 189 -0.24 4.02 -1.86
CA LEU A 189 -0.79 3.87 -0.52
C LEU A 189 -2.32 3.92 -0.57
N HIS A 190 -2.93 3.06 0.22
CA HIS A 190 -4.34 3.12 0.60
C HIS A 190 -4.42 2.96 2.12
N ALA A 191 -5.56 3.30 2.71
CA ALA A 191 -5.80 3.13 4.13
C ALA A 191 -7.26 2.80 4.40
N ASP A 192 -7.52 2.17 5.55
CA ASP A 192 -8.86 2.04 6.09
C ASP A 192 -9.11 3.17 7.10
N PHE A 193 -10.31 3.74 7.05
CA PHE A 193 -10.74 4.77 7.99
C PHE A 193 -11.41 4.08 9.18
N PRO A 194 -10.93 4.30 10.42
CA PRO A 194 -11.44 3.61 11.59
C PRO A 194 -12.83 4.10 11.98
N GLU A 195 -13.71 3.16 12.35
CA GLU A 195 -15.05 3.44 12.90
C GLU A 195 -15.08 3.23 14.43
N THR A 196 -14.17 2.40 14.96
CA THR A 196 -14.04 2.11 16.39
C THR A 196 -12.69 2.53 16.97
N VAL A 197 -12.61 2.68 18.29
CA VAL A 197 -11.36 3.09 18.98
C VAL A 197 -10.27 2.04 18.78
N ASN A 198 -10.64 0.76 18.78
CA ASN A 198 -9.71 -0.33 18.51
C ASN A 198 -9.16 -0.24 17.09
N GLU A 199 -10.00 0.01 16.09
CA GLU A 199 -9.55 0.23 14.71
C GLU A 199 -8.65 1.47 14.61
N LEU A 200 -8.94 2.54 15.34
CA LEU A 200 -8.11 3.73 15.35
C LEU A 200 -6.68 3.41 15.81
N HIS A 201 -6.53 2.66 16.91
CA HIS A 201 -5.19 2.22 17.35
C HIS A 201 -4.49 1.34 16.33
N LEU A 202 -5.23 0.54 15.55
CA LEU A 202 -4.68 -0.37 14.55
C LEU A 202 -4.30 0.33 13.23
N GLU A 203 -5.14 1.26 12.75
CA GLU A 203 -5.01 1.84 11.41
C GLU A 203 -4.39 3.23 11.40
N SER A 204 -4.28 3.91 12.55
CA SER A 204 -3.78 5.29 12.63
C SER A 204 -2.42 5.51 11.97
N THR A 205 -1.46 4.60 12.14
CA THR A 205 -0.14 4.70 11.50
C THR A 205 -0.27 4.62 9.98
N ALA A 206 -1.04 3.66 9.47
CA ALA A 206 -1.25 3.47 8.03
C ALA A 206 -2.00 4.66 7.42
N LEU A 207 -3.06 5.11 8.08
CA LEU A 207 -3.85 6.27 7.67
C LEU A 207 -3.02 7.56 7.68
N LYS A 208 -2.16 7.76 8.69
CA LYS A 208 -1.25 8.90 8.73
C LYS A 208 -0.27 8.89 7.57
N HIS A 209 0.38 7.76 7.29
CA HIS A 209 1.29 7.64 6.15
C HIS A 209 0.58 7.84 4.81
N PHE A 210 -0.64 7.31 4.68
CA PHE A 210 -1.49 7.54 3.54
C PHE A 210 -1.71 9.04 3.33
N LEU A 211 -2.26 9.75 4.31
CA LEU A 211 -2.55 11.19 4.19
C LEU A 211 -1.27 12.03 3.95
N GLN A 212 -0.16 11.70 4.60
CA GLN A 212 1.14 12.35 4.35
C GLN A 212 1.57 12.19 2.89
N SER A 213 1.45 10.98 2.33
CA SER A 213 1.76 10.74 0.92
C SER A 213 0.84 11.54 0.00
N ARG A 214 -0.45 11.66 0.32
CA ARG A 214 -1.39 12.50 -0.46
C ARG A 214 -0.95 13.97 -0.54
N ILE A 215 -0.46 14.50 0.57
CA ILE A 215 0.08 15.86 0.66
C ILE A 215 1.35 16.00 -0.17
N GLU A 216 2.27 15.04 -0.07
CA GLU A 216 3.53 15.03 -0.84
C GLU A 216 3.27 15.01 -2.36
N PHE A 217 2.29 14.21 -2.80
CA PHE A 217 1.89 14.12 -4.22
C PHE A 217 0.91 15.21 -4.66
N LYS A 218 0.49 16.12 -3.77
CA LYS A 218 -0.52 17.16 -4.03
C LYS A 218 -1.79 16.60 -4.68
N SER A 219 -2.22 15.43 -4.24
CA SER A 219 -3.34 14.72 -4.85
C SER A 219 -4.68 15.18 -4.27
N SER A 220 -5.77 14.99 -5.03
CA SER A 220 -7.12 15.32 -4.56
C SER A 220 -7.56 14.43 -3.38
N HIS A 221 -8.50 14.96 -2.58
CA HIS A 221 -9.14 14.30 -1.45
C HIS A 221 -10.64 14.04 -1.69
N ASP A 222 -11.18 14.43 -2.85
CA ASP A 222 -12.62 14.45 -3.11
C ASP A 222 -13.28 13.06 -3.00
N SER A 223 -12.58 12.00 -3.42
CA SER A 223 -13.12 10.64 -3.42
C SER A 223 -13.23 9.98 -2.04
N TYR A 224 -12.67 10.59 -1.00
CA TYR A 224 -12.74 10.10 0.38
C TYR A 224 -13.04 11.20 1.40
N ILE A 225 -13.61 12.32 0.94
CA ILE A 225 -13.96 13.45 1.81
C ILE A 225 -15.05 13.05 2.81
N GLU A 226 -15.98 12.18 2.42
CA GLU A 226 -17.02 11.67 3.31
C GLU A 226 -16.43 10.87 4.47
N GLU A 227 -15.41 10.05 4.20
CA GLU A 227 -14.67 9.27 5.19
C GLU A 227 -13.91 10.19 6.16
N ILE A 228 -13.32 11.28 5.66
CA ILE A 228 -12.73 12.33 6.50
C ILE A 228 -13.79 12.94 7.42
N HIS A 229 -14.98 13.24 6.91
CA HIS A 229 -16.05 13.81 7.73
C HIS A 229 -16.57 12.87 8.80
N LYS A 230 -16.74 11.59 8.46
CA LYS A 230 -17.12 10.55 9.42
C LYS A 230 -16.08 10.44 10.53
N LEU A 231 -14.79 10.42 10.18
CA LEU A 231 -13.68 10.38 11.12
C LEU A 231 -13.69 11.56 12.09
N ILE A 232 -13.79 12.80 11.57
CA ILE A 232 -13.79 14.03 12.37
C ILE A 232 -14.99 14.10 13.34
N GLY A 233 -16.16 13.61 12.89
CA GLY A 233 -17.38 13.60 13.68
C GLY A 233 -17.40 12.59 14.83
N GLN A 234 -16.42 11.69 14.89
CA GLN A 234 -16.44 10.55 15.81
C GLN A 234 -15.94 10.93 17.22
N LYS A 235 -16.87 11.37 18.07
CA LYS A 235 -16.58 11.84 19.44
C LYS A 235 -15.82 10.84 20.31
N SER A 236 -16.01 9.54 20.09
CA SER A 236 -15.26 8.51 20.85
C SER A 236 -13.75 8.61 20.66
N PHE A 237 -13.28 9.27 19.59
CA PHE A 237 -11.85 9.40 19.29
C PHE A 237 -11.19 10.62 19.95
N TYR A 238 -11.97 11.55 20.50
CA TYR A 238 -11.46 12.88 20.90
C TYR A 238 -10.41 12.83 22.01
N LYS A 239 -10.36 11.74 22.77
CA LYS A 239 -9.39 11.52 23.85
C LYS A 239 -8.13 10.78 23.39
N GLU A 240 -8.18 10.15 22.22
CA GLU A 240 -7.13 9.28 21.74
C GLU A 240 -5.99 10.10 21.11
N PRO A 241 -4.71 9.83 21.49
CA PRO A 241 -3.59 10.60 20.98
C PRO A 241 -3.38 10.45 19.48
N GLU A 242 -3.68 9.27 18.92
CA GLU A 242 -3.59 8.98 17.49
C GLU A 242 -4.56 9.82 16.68
N PHE A 243 -5.77 10.05 17.22
CA PHE A 243 -6.75 10.92 16.57
C PHE A 243 -6.29 12.37 16.51
N ILE A 244 -5.63 12.87 17.57
CA ILE A 244 -5.10 14.24 17.60
C ILE A 244 -4.05 14.45 16.49
N ASP A 245 -3.20 13.47 16.24
CA ASP A 245 -2.23 13.50 15.14
C ASP A 245 -2.93 13.56 13.76
N LEU A 246 -3.98 12.75 13.57
CA LEU A 246 -4.73 12.69 12.32
C LEU A 246 -5.52 13.99 12.06
N ILE A 247 -6.26 14.48 13.04
CA ILE A 247 -7.05 15.71 12.89
C ILE A 247 -6.14 16.93 12.72
N ALA A 248 -4.96 16.95 13.35
CA ALA A 248 -3.98 18.00 13.15
C ALA A 248 -3.42 17.97 11.73
N LEU A 249 -3.17 16.79 11.16
CA LEU A 249 -2.74 16.66 9.77
C LEU A 249 -3.84 17.15 8.82
N ILE A 250 -5.09 16.70 9.00
CA ILE A 250 -6.22 17.13 8.18
C ILE A 250 -6.38 18.65 8.23
N ALA A 251 -6.36 19.24 9.44
CA ALA A 251 -6.57 20.65 9.65
C ALA A 251 -5.53 21.58 9.03
N ASN A 252 -4.30 21.09 8.84
CA ASN A 252 -3.19 21.91 8.37
C ASN A 252 -2.90 21.75 6.87
N PHE A 253 -3.37 20.67 6.24
CA PHE A 253 -2.92 20.29 4.91
C PHE A 253 -4.01 19.89 3.93
N ILE A 254 -5.22 19.59 4.40
CA ILE A 254 -6.33 19.25 3.52
C ILE A 254 -7.17 20.49 3.30
N GLU A 255 -7.36 20.85 2.04
CA GLU A 255 -8.25 21.93 1.64
C GLU A 255 -9.70 21.46 1.78
N LEU A 256 -10.44 22.11 2.68
CA LEU A 256 -11.83 21.83 2.98
C LEU A 256 -12.70 23.01 2.54
N ASN A 257 -13.92 22.74 2.08
CA ASN A 257 -14.87 23.81 1.77
C ASN A 257 -15.35 24.53 3.06
N PRO A 258 -16.07 25.66 2.98
CA PRO A 258 -16.46 26.43 4.17
C PRO A 258 -17.28 25.64 5.20
N THR A 259 -18.18 24.77 4.75
CA THR A 259 -19.02 23.93 5.61
C THR A 259 -18.16 22.89 6.34
N GLU A 260 -17.25 22.29 5.62
CA GLU A 260 -16.33 21.27 6.09
C GLU A 260 -15.31 21.84 7.08
N THR A 261 -14.80 23.04 6.79
CA THR A 261 -13.94 23.81 7.68
C THR A 261 -14.63 24.12 9.00
N GLN A 262 -15.91 24.51 8.96
CA GLN A 262 -16.69 24.74 10.19
C GLN A 262 -16.89 23.45 10.99
N HIS A 263 -17.14 22.33 10.30
CA HIS A 263 -17.28 21.02 10.96
C HIS A 263 -15.98 20.60 11.67
N LEU A 264 -14.83 20.73 10.99
CA LEU A 264 -13.52 20.49 11.56
C LEU A 264 -13.22 21.41 12.75
N ALA A 265 -13.51 22.71 12.64
CA ALA A 265 -13.30 23.67 13.72
C ALA A 265 -14.11 23.32 14.98
N ASN A 266 -15.36 22.85 14.80
CA ASN A 266 -16.19 22.39 15.90
C ASN A 266 -15.60 21.14 16.57
N ALA A 267 -15.13 20.17 15.78
CA ALA A 267 -14.51 18.95 16.30
C ALA A 267 -13.19 19.22 17.04
N LEU A 268 -12.32 20.08 16.49
CA LEU A 268 -11.07 20.50 17.14
C LEU A 268 -11.34 21.20 18.48
N ASN A 269 -12.33 22.09 18.52
CA ASN A 269 -12.72 22.75 19.76
C ASN A 269 -13.24 21.75 20.80
N ALA A 270 -14.08 20.79 20.38
CA ALA A 270 -14.56 19.73 21.26
C ALA A 270 -13.41 18.86 21.78
N CYS A 271 -12.47 18.45 20.92
CA CYS A 271 -11.27 17.71 21.32
C CYS A 271 -10.47 18.47 22.39
N ARG A 272 -10.28 19.77 22.21
CA ARG A 272 -9.56 20.62 23.16
C ARG A 272 -10.23 20.66 24.54
N TYR A 273 -11.56 20.66 24.59
CA TYR A 273 -12.30 20.65 25.86
C TYR A 273 -12.35 19.26 26.50
N GLU A 274 -12.48 18.21 25.70
CA GLU A 274 -12.64 16.83 26.19
C GLU A 274 -11.31 16.14 26.54
N ASN A 275 -10.19 16.62 26.00
CA ASN A 275 -8.86 16.05 26.20
C ASN A 275 -7.92 17.05 26.91
N PRO A 276 -7.65 16.87 28.22
CA PRO A 276 -6.73 17.74 28.97
C PRO A 276 -5.30 17.78 28.41
N GLN A 277 -4.90 16.74 27.66
CA GLN A 277 -3.57 16.64 27.04
C GLN A 277 -3.52 17.21 25.61
N PHE A 278 -4.64 17.72 25.07
CA PHE A 278 -4.74 18.19 23.69
C PHE A 278 -3.60 19.12 23.31
N ASN A 279 -3.35 20.18 24.10
CA ASN A 279 -2.30 21.16 23.81
C ASN A 279 -0.92 20.49 23.72
N ASN A 280 -0.60 19.60 24.67
CA ASN A 280 0.69 18.91 24.70
C ASN A 280 0.88 18.01 23.47
N LEU A 281 -0.17 17.26 23.10
CA LEU A 281 -0.17 16.36 21.95
C LEU A 281 -0.06 17.15 20.63
N TYR A 282 -0.87 18.20 20.47
CA TYR A 282 -0.87 19.05 19.28
C TYR A 282 0.47 19.78 19.08
N PHE A 283 1.04 20.38 20.12
CA PHE A 283 2.36 21.01 20.00
C PHE A 283 3.49 19.99 19.76
N LYS A 284 3.36 18.77 20.29
CA LYS A 284 4.30 17.69 19.98
C LYS A 284 4.20 17.28 18.51
N PHE A 285 2.99 17.18 17.96
CA PHE A 285 2.76 16.95 16.53
C PHE A 285 3.44 18.04 15.69
N LEU A 286 3.15 19.32 15.96
CA LEU A 286 3.75 20.45 15.22
C LEU A 286 5.29 20.42 15.27
N LYS A 287 5.86 20.18 16.46
CA LYS A 287 7.32 20.08 16.65
C LYS A 287 7.93 18.94 15.85
N ASN A 288 7.27 17.78 15.81
CA ASN A 288 7.74 16.62 15.06
C ASN A 288 7.68 16.89 13.56
N SER A 289 6.57 17.41 13.06
CA SER A 289 6.40 17.75 11.65
C SER A 289 7.41 18.81 11.19
N TYR A 290 7.69 19.83 12.01
CA TYR A 290 8.74 20.82 11.71
C TYR A 290 10.14 20.18 11.62
N ARG A 291 10.47 19.26 12.54
CA ARG A 291 11.75 18.51 12.50
C ARG A 291 11.87 17.62 11.27
N SER A 292 10.74 17.13 10.76
CA SER A 292 10.67 16.34 9.54
C SER A 292 10.67 17.20 8.26
N GLY A 293 10.75 18.53 8.37
CA GLY A 293 10.79 19.43 7.22
C GLY A 293 9.42 19.69 6.58
N ILE A 294 8.32 19.33 7.24
CA ILE A 294 6.97 19.60 6.75
C ILE A 294 6.64 21.07 7.01
N LEU A 295 6.33 21.82 5.95
CA LEU A 295 5.99 23.25 6.00
C LEU A 295 4.48 23.41 6.24
N PHE A 296 4.10 24.07 7.33
CA PHE A 296 2.71 24.37 7.68
C PHE A 296 2.24 25.69 7.09
N GLY A 297 0.98 25.75 6.64
CA GLY A 297 0.35 26.95 6.06
C GLY A 297 0.14 26.85 4.55
N PRO A 298 -0.61 27.78 3.95
CA PRO A 298 -0.82 27.78 2.51
C PRO A 298 0.52 27.96 1.79
N MET A 299 0.77 27.11 0.79
CA MET A 299 1.82 27.33 -0.21
C MET A 299 1.45 28.48 -1.14
#